data_AF-A0A1I5XAH8-F1
#
_entry.id   AF-A0A1I5XAH8-F1
#
_cell.length_a   1.000
_cell.length_b   1.000
_cell.length_c   1.000
_cell.angle_alpha   90.00
_cell.angle_beta   90.00
_cell.angle_gamma   90.00
#
_symmetry.space_group_name_H-M   'P 1'
#
loop_
_entity.id
_entity.type
_entity.pdbx_description
1 polymer ?
#
loop_
_entity_poly.entity_id
_entity_poly.type
_entity_poly.pdbx_seq_one_letter_code
_entity_poly.pdbx_strand_id
1 'polypeptide(L)' 'MFHMITEGEHEIRRVLALMPDGTTAAPCGACREFMTQLMPGRYQNVEIMLDYEKEKIVTLGELTPEWWI' A
#
# COMPACT_ATOMS: atom_id res chain seq x y z
N MET A 1 0.76 9.64 3.02
CA MET A 1 -0.03 8.98 4.09
C MET A 1 -0.33 9.95 5.24
N PHE A 2 0.67 10.53 5.92
CA PHE A 2 0.38 11.51 6.98
C PHE A 2 -0.41 12.75 6.51
N HIS A 3 -0.10 13.28 5.33
CA HIS A 3 -0.86 14.41 4.76
C HIS A 3 -2.35 14.09 4.57
N MET A 4 -2.67 12.91 4.00
CA MET A 4 -4.02 12.37 3.89
C MET A 4 -4.75 12.40 5.26
N ILE A 5 -4.10 11.93 6.33
CA ILE A 5 -4.67 11.95 7.69
C ILE A 5 -4.90 13.38 8.19
N THR A 6 -3.95 14.29 7.99
CA THR A 6 -4.11 15.69 8.42
C THR A 6 -5.23 16.41 7.68
N GLU A 7 -5.59 15.95 6.49
CA GLU A 7 -6.72 16.44 5.69
C GLU A 7 -8.04 15.66 5.98
N GLY A 8 -8.06 14.77 6.97
CA GLY A 8 -9.26 14.03 7.40
C GLY A 8 -9.56 12.72 6.64
N GLU A 9 -8.68 12.34 5.71
CA GLU A 9 -8.78 11.09 4.97
C GLU A 9 -8.26 9.90 5.80
N HIS A 10 -8.96 8.78 5.77
CA HIS A 10 -8.73 7.62 6.66
C HIS A 10 -8.77 6.27 5.95
N GLU A 11 -8.94 6.25 4.62
CA GLU A 11 -8.96 5.02 3.82
C GLU A 11 -8.03 5.14 2.62
N ILE A 12 -7.28 4.07 2.39
CA ILE A 12 -6.42 3.91 1.24
C ILE A 12 -7.06 2.86 0.34
N ARG A 13 -7.20 3.15 -0.95
CA ARG A 13 -7.72 2.18 -1.94
C ARG A 13 -6.60 1.62 -2.80
N ARG A 14 -5.67 2.48 -3.22
CA ARG A 14 -4.60 2.14 -4.16
C ARG A 14 -3.31 2.87 -3.79
N VAL A 15 -2.18 2.22 -3.97
CA VAL A 15 -0.84 2.78 -3.73
C VAL A 15 0.08 2.48 -4.90
N LEU A 16 0.85 3.50 -5.28
CA LEU A 16 1.93 3.43 -6.25
C LEU A 16 3.18 4.02 -5.58
N ALA A 17 4.25 3.25 -5.49
CA ALA A 17 5.55 3.73 -5.02
C ALA A 17 6.52 3.79 -6.21
N LEU A 18 7.13 4.95 -6.41
CA LEU A 18 8.05 5.21 -7.51
C LEU A 18 9.49 5.30 -6.99
N MET A 19 10.40 4.66 -7.70
CA MET A 19 11.85 4.79 -7.53
C MET A 19 12.35 6.07 -8.19
N PRO A 20 13.58 6.54 -7.88
CA PRO A 20 14.14 7.75 -8.48
C PRO A 20 14.24 7.71 -10.01
N ASP A 21 14.33 6.51 -10.60
CA ASP A 21 14.36 6.29 -12.05
C ASP A 21 12.96 6.22 -12.70
N GLY A 22 11.90 6.41 -11.91
CA GLY A 22 10.52 6.35 -12.37
C GLY A 22 9.92 4.95 -12.42
N THR A 23 10.69 3.90 -12.11
CA THR A 23 10.15 2.54 -12.03
C THR A 23 9.28 2.34 -10.79
N THR A 24 8.35 1.39 -10.86
CA THR A 24 7.50 1.03 -9.73
C THR A 24 8.20 0.06 -8.79
N ALA A 25 7.96 0.21 -7.49
CA ALA A 25 8.48 -0.69 -6.46
C ALA A 25 7.42 -1.06 -5.44
N ALA A 26 7.65 -2.17 -4.73
CA ALA A 26 6.83 -2.52 -3.57
C ALA A 26 7.07 -1.50 -2.44
N PRO A 27 6.03 -1.08 -1.70
CA PRO A 27 6.20 -0.29 -0.49
C PRO A 27 7.07 -1.04 0.53
N CYS A 28 7.92 -0.32 1.25
CA CYS A 28 8.78 -0.92 2.27
C CYS A 28 7.94 -1.49 3.44
N GLY A 29 8.56 -2.30 4.31
CA GLY A 29 7.87 -2.95 5.43
C GLY A 29 7.17 -1.95 6.37
N ALA A 30 7.80 -0.81 6.64
CA ALA A 30 7.22 0.23 7.50
C ALA A 30 5.97 0.89 6.88
N CYS A 31 5.96 1.13 5.57
CA CYS A 31 4.78 1.64 4.88
C CYS A 31 3.64 0.61 4.88
N ARG A 32 3.97 -0.68 4.73
CA ARG A 32 2.99 -1.78 4.83
C ARG A 32 2.39 -1.85 6.22
N GLU A 33 3.22 -1.84 7.27
CA GLU A 33 2.77 -1.79 8.67
C GLU A 33 1.85 -0.61 8.94
N PHE A 34 2.18 0.57 8.41
CA PHE A 34 1.31 1.73 8.58
C PHE A 34 -0.07 1.51 7.92
N MET A 35 -0.11 0.97 6.70
CA MET A 35 -1.38 0.69 6.01
C MET A 35 -2.22 -0.34 6.77
N THR A 36 -1.60 -1.40 7.32
CA THR A 36 -2.31 -2.42 8.10
C THR A 36 -2.87 -1.85 9.40
N GLN A 37 -2.10 -1.02 10.12
CA GLN A 37 -2.55 -0.33 11.33
C GLN A 37 -3.65 0.70 11.07
N LEU A 38 -3.60 1.40 9.93
CA LEU A 38 -4.61 2.41 9.59
C LEU A 38 -5.95 1.78 9.22
N MET A 39 -5.94 0.60 8.58
CA MET A 39 -7.14 -0.09 8.10
C MET A 39 -7.28 -1.51 8.68
N PRO A 40 -7.38 -1.70 10.01
CA PRO A 40 -7.49 -3.03 10.61
C PRO A 40 -8.68 -3.80 10.01
N GLY A 41 -8.44 -5.06 9.62
CA GLY A 41 -9.44 -5.93 8.99
C GLY A 41 -9.90 -5.53 7.58
N ARG A 42 -9.36 -4.44 7.00
CA ARG A 42 -9.75 -3.94 5.67
C ARG A 42 -8.56 -3.66 4.74
N TYR A 43 -7.35 -3.60 5.29
CA TYR A 43 -6.11 -3.32 4.55
C TYR A 43 -5.85 -4.33 3.43
N GLN A 44 -6.37 -5.55 3.55
CA GLN A 44 -6.13 -6.64 2.60
C GLN A 44 -6.60 -6.28 1.19
N ASN A 45 -7.55 -5.36 1.04
CA ASN A 45 -8.09 -4.95 -0.26
C ASN A 45 -7.35 -3.74 -0.89
N VAL A 46 -6.32 -3.20 -0.23
CA VAL A 46 -5.53 -2.10 -0.79
C VAL A 46 -4.75 -2.60 -2.01
N GLU A 47 -4.96 -2.01 -3.17
CA GLU A 47 -4.25 -2.40 -4.39
C GLU A 47 -2.88 -1.72 -4.46
N ILE A 48 -1.86 -2.47 -4.84
CA ILE A 48 -0.47 -2.03 -4.96
C ILE A 48 0.00 -2.32 -6.38
N MET A 49 0.36 -1.26 -7.11
CA MET A 49 0.97 -1.40 -8.44
C MET A 49 2.45 -1.73 -8.30
N LEU A 50 2.85 -2.95 -8.68
CA LEU A 50 4.23 -3.43 -8.61
C LEU A 50 5.01 -3.23 -9.91
N ASP A 51 4.33 -3.34 -11.06
CA ASP A 51 4.95 -3.19 -12.38
C ASP A 51 3.95 -2.43 -13.27
N TYR A 52 4.19 -1.14 -13.50
CA TYR A 52 3.30 -0.30 -14.31
C TYR A 52 3.24 -0.78 -15.77
N GLU A 53 4.38 -1.14 -16.37
CA GLU A 53 4.47 -1.55 -17.76
C GLU A 53 3.75 -2.88 -18.03
N LYS A 54 3.77 -3.79 -17.05
CA LYS A 54 3.06 -5.08 -17.12
C LYS A 54 1.67 -5.04 -16.50
N GLU A 55 1.21 -3.87 -16.05
CA GLU A 55 -0.03 -3.70 -15.29
C GLU A 55 -0.17 -4.69 -14.12
N LYS A 56 0.96 -5.01 -13.46
CA LYS A 56 0.97 -5.96 -12.36
C LYS A 56 0.51 -5.30 -11.08
N ILE A 57 -0.73 -5.56 -10.72
CA ILE A 57 -1.34 -5.15 -9.45
C ILE A 57 -1.40 -6.37 -8.52
N VAL A 58 -1.06 -6.17 -7.26
CA VAL A 58 -1.32 -7.11 -6.17
C VAL A 58 -2.06 -6.40 -5.07
N THR A 59 -2.63 -7.14 -4.14
CA THR A 59 -3.19 -6.57 -2.93
C THR A 59 -2.15 -6.48 -1.81
N LEU A 60 -2.38 -5.59 -0.85
CA LEU A 60 -1.57 -5.55 0.36
C LEU A 60 -1.71 -6.86 1.15
N GLY A 61 -2.88 -7.52 1.13
CA GLY A 61 -3.05 -8.84 1.72
C GLY A 61 -2.10 -9.88 1.14
N GLU A 62 -1.88 -9.88 -0.18
CA GLU A 62 -0.88 -10.76 -0.82
C GLU A 62 0.57 -10.43 -0.42
N LEU A 63 0.88 -9.16 -0.14
CA LEU A 63 2.20 -8.72 0.33
C LEU A 63 2.44 -8.95 1.83
N THR A 64 1.37 -9.19 2.60
CA THR A 64 1.36 -9.37 4.06
C THR A 64 0.31 -10.42 4.48
N PRO A 65 0.44 -11.70 4.06
CA PRO A 65 -0.64 -12.69 4.14
C PRO A 65 -1.03 -13.13 5.56
N GLU A 66 -0.10 -13.05 6.51
CA GLU A 66 -0.29 -13.47 7.90
C GLU A 66 0.09 -12.33 8.84
N TRP A 67 -0.33 -11.10 8.50
CA TRP A 67 -0.06 -9.96 9.36
C TRP A 67 -0.79 -10.11 10.70
N TRP A 68 -0.14 -9.66 11.77
CA TRP A 68 -0.56 -9.90 13.15
C TRP A 68 -1.69 -8.99 13.65
N ILE A 69 -2.23 -8.13 12.77
CA ILE A 69 -3.30 -7.14 13.02
C ILE A 69 -4.61 -7.60 12.38
#